data_AF-A0A350CKJ8-F1
#
_entry.id   AF-A0A350CKJ8-F1
#
_cell.length_a   1.000
_cell.length_b   1.000
_cell.length_c   1.000
_cell.angle_alpha   90.00
_cell.angle_beta   90.00
_cell.angle_gamma   90.00
#
_symmetry.space_group_name_H-M   'P 1'
#
loop_
_entity.id
_entity.type
_entity.pdbx_description
1 polymer ?
#
loop_
_entity_poly.entity_id
_entity_poly.type
_entity_poly.pdbx_seq_one_letter_code
_entity_poly.pdbx_strand_id
1 'polypeptide(L)'
;MTASLPDTAGFVAGRFDTVRLLADVGGTNARFALETAPGRFEAVQVLGCADHATLGDAIRAYLALPSVAAFGQVRHAAIAIANPV
;
A
#
# COMPACT_ATOMS: atom_id res chain seq x y z
N MET A 1 -2.80 10.75 -42.65
CA MET A 1 -2.52 11.01 -41.21
C MET A 1 -3.53 10.23 -40.40
N THR A 2 -3.25 8.96 -40.13
CA THR A 2 -4.06 8.11 -39.26
C THR A 2 -3.80 8.53 -37.82
N ALA A 3 -4.85 9.01 -37.15
CA ALA A 3 -4.82 9.23 -35.72
C ALA A 3 -4.68 7.86 -35.03
N SER A 4 -3.54 7.62 -34.39
CA SER A 4 -3.38 6.49 -33.47
C SER A 4 -4.29 6.74 -32.27
N LEU A 5 -5.27 5.86 -32.07
CA LEU A 5 -6.03 5.77 -30.83
C LEU A 5 -5.06 5.48 -29.68
N PRO A 6 -5.32 5.97 -28.45
CA PRO A 6 -4.57 5.50 -27.29
C PRO A 6 -4.74 3.98 -27.21
N ASP A 7 -3.62 3.30 -27.11
CA ASP A 7 -3.56 1.87 -26.84
C ASP A 7 -4.30 1.65 -25.51
N THR A 8 -5.53 1.15 -25.60
CA THR A 8 -6.27 0.56 -24.49
C THR A 8 -5.53 -0.72 -24.11
N ALA A 9 -4.33 -0.57 -23.55
CA ALA A 9 -3.53 -1.69 -23.06
C ALA A 9 -4.38 -2.41 -22.03
N GLY A 10 -4.70 -3.65 -22.37
CA GLY A 10 -5.85 -4.37 -21.86
C GLY A 10 -5.92 -4.47 -20.34
N PHE A 11 -7.16 -4.52 -19.86
CA PHE A 11 -7.51 -5.15 -18.59
C PHE A 11 -6.89 -6.56 -18.55
N VAL A 12 -5.66 -6.68 -18.08
CA VAL A 12 -5.14 -7.95 -17.60
C VAL A 12 -5.84 -8.14 -16.27
N ALA A 13 -6.83 -9.04 -16.24
CA ALA A 13 -7.49 -9.46 -15.03
C ALA A 13 -6.42 -9.89 -14.01
N GLY A 14 -6.07 -8.99 -13.08
CA GLY A 14 -5.08 -9.29 -12.06
C GLY A 14 -4.16 -8.15 -11.59
N ARG A 15 -4.16 -6.92 -12.13
CA ARG A 15 -3.32 -5.82 -11.59
C ARG A 15 -4.17 -4.57 -11.28
N PHE A 16 -3.85 -3.87 -10.20
CA PHE A 16 -4.48 -2.58 -9.86
C PHE A 16 -3.86 -1.42 -10.66
N ASP A 17 -4.60 -0.30 -10.77
CA ASP A 17 -4.08 0.96 -11.33
C ASP A 17 -2.89 1.49 -10.52
N THR A 18 -2.95 1.31 -9.20
CA THR A 18 -1.91 1.67 -8.23
C THR A 18 -1.84 0.61 -7.14
N VAL A 19 -0.67 0.47 -6.51
CA VAL A 19 -0.52 -0.42 -5.35
C VAL A 19 -1.41 0.06 -4.20
N ARG A 20 -1.98 -0.88 -3.46
CA ARG A 20 -2.88 -0.58 -2.34
C ARG A 20 -2.15 -0.82 -1.03
N LEU A 21 -2.28 0.12 -0.09
CA LEU A 21 -1.72 -0.04 1.24
C LEU A 21 -2.65 -0.92 2.08
N LEU A 22 -2.12 -1.98 2.66
CA LEU A 22 -2.80 -2.75 3.70
C LEU A 22 -2.06 -2.57 5.01
N ALA A 23 -2.81 -2.46 6.10
CA ALA A 23 -2.25 -2.39 7.43
C ALA A 23 -3.07 -3.21 8.43
N ASP A 24 -2.36 -3.81 9.38
CA ASP A 24 -2.89 -4.50 10.55
C ASP A 24 -2.25 -3.88 11.80
N VAL A 25 -3.05 -3.13 12.55
CA VAL A 25 -2.59 -2.27 13.65
C VAL A 25 -3.09 -2.81 14.99
N GLY A 26 -2.14 -3.31 15.79
CA GLY A 26 -2.37 -3.72 17.17
C GLY A 26 -1.95 -2.63 18.17
N GLY A 27 -2.02 -2.95 19.47
CA GLY A 27 -1.66 -2.01 20.54
C GLY A 27 -0.16 -1.67 20.63
N THR A 28 0.71 -2.49 20.04
CA THR A 28 2.17 -2.34 20.16
C THR A 28 2.88 -2.28 18.82
N ASN A 29 2.33 -2.91 17.79
CA ASN A 29 2.93 -3.00 16.47
C ASN A 29 1.91 -2.68 15.39
N ALA A 30 2.37 -2.05 14.31
CA ALA A 30 1.64 -1.89 13.08
C ALA A 30 2.38 -2.64 11.97
N ARG A 31 1.69 -3.61 11.34
CA ARG A 31 2.19 -4.32 10.16
C ARG A 31 1.63 -3.66 8.92
N PHE A 32 2.49 -3.34 7.96
CA PHE A 32 2.15 -2.76 6.68
C PHE A 32 2.55 -3.69 5.53
N ALA A 33 1.81 -3.63 4.43
CA ALA A 33 2.11 -4.33 3.19
C ALA A 33 1.55 -3.56 1.99
N LEU A 34 2.09 -3.82 0.80
CA LEU A 34 1.51 -3.37 -0.46
C LEU A 34 0.81 -4.54 -1.16
N GLU A 35 -0.47 -4.38 -1.46
CA GLU A 35 -1.18 -5.28 -2.36
C GLU A 35 -1.03 -4.77 -3.79
N THR A 36 -0.28 -5.52 -4.60
CA THR A 36 0.11 -5.08 -5.94
C THR A 36 -0.82 -5.62 -7.04
N ALA A 37 -1.60 -6.64 -6.68
CA ALA A 37 -2.58 -7.37 -7.45
C ALA A 37 -3.49 -8.10 -6.45
N PRO A 38 -4.75 -8.44 -6.77
CA PRO A 38 -5.60 -9.17 -5.84
C PRO A 38 -4.89 -10.40 -5.23
N GLY A 39 -4.73 -10.40 -3.91
CA GLY A 39 -4.07 -11.48 -3.16
C GLY A 39 -2.54 -11.56 -3.30
N ARG A 40 -1.88 -10.55 -3.90
CA ARG A 40 -0.41 -10.48 -4.08
C ARG A 40 0.18 -9.39 -3.21
N PHE A 41 0.76 -9.80 -2.09
CA PHE A 41 1.30 -8.91 -1.06
C PHE A 41 2.83 -8.82 -1.15
N GLU A 42 3.34 -7.61 -1.07
CA GLU A 42 4.77 -7.28 -1.17
C GLU A 42 5.17 -6.30 -0.06
N ALA A 43 6.50 -6.14 0.11
CA ALA A 43 7.10 -5.13 0.97
C ALA A 43 6.54 -5.10 2.41
N VAL A 44 6.33 -6.28 3.01
CA VAL A 44 5.82 -6.40 4.38
C VAL A 44 6.82 -5.81 5.36
N GLN A 45 6.37 -4.93 6.25
CA GLN A 45 7.18 -4.36 7.33
C GLN A 45 6.36 -4.27 8.61
N VAL A 46 7.03 -4.42 9.76
CA VAL A 46 6.44 -4.22 11.07
C VAL A 46 7.14 -3.05 11.73
N LEU A 47 6.38 -2.04 12.11
CA LEU A 47 6.85 -0.87 12.82
C LEU A 47 6.33 -0.88 14.25
N GLY A 48 7.17 -0.46 15.20
CA GLY A 48 6.75 -0.28 16.59
C GLY A 48 5.83 0.93 16.70
N CYS A 49 4.66 0.76 17.31
CA CYS A 49 3.73 1.89 17.51
C CYS A 49 4.35 2.98 18.39
N ALA A 50 5.26 2.62 19.30
CA ALA A 50 5.95 3.58 20.17
C ALA A 50 6.96 4.47 19.43
N ASP A 51 7.39 4.09 18.22
CA ASP A 51 8.38 4.84 17.42
C ASP A 51 7.73 5.98 16.61
N HIS A 52 6.40 6.05 16.60
CA HIS A 52 5.63 6.98 15.79
C HIS A 52 4.53 7.63 16.62
N ALA A 53 4.47 8.97 16.63
CA ALA A 53 3.50 9.71 17.43
C ALA A 53 2.05 9.45 16.97
N THR A 54 1.85 9.16 15.68
CA THR A 54 0.54 8.87 15.09
C THR A 54 0.62 7.72 14.10
N LEU A 55 -0.53 7.09 13.80
CA LEU A 55 -0.64 6.13 12.69
C LEU A 55 -0.24 6.75 11.35
N GLY A 56 -0.56 8.03 11.13
CA GLY A 56 -0.16 8.76 9.94
C GLY A 56 1.37 8.85 9.79
N ASP A 57 2.09 9.03 10.90
CA ASP A 57 3.56 9.06 10.89
C ASP A 57 4.14 7.68 10.57
N ALA A 58 3.57 6.61 11.14
CA ALA A 58 3.97 5.24 10.82
C ALA A 58 3.75 4.90 9.33
N ILE A 59 2.62 5.32 8.76
CA ILE A 59 2.32 5.14 7.32
C ILE A 59 3.35 5.90 6.47
N ARG A 60 3.66 7.16 6.80
CA ARG A 60 4.65 7.94 6.06
C ARG A 60 6.05 7.31 6.16
N ALA A 61 6.43 6.85 7.35
CA ALA A 61 7.70 6.16 7.56
C ALA A 61 7.79 4.88 6.72
N TYR A 62 6.73 4.07 6.71
CA TYR A 62 6.63 2.88 5.86
C TYR A 62 6.77 3.21 4.37
N LEU A 63 5.98 4.17 3.86
CA LEU A 63 5.98 4.55 2.44
C LEU A 63 7.30 5.21 1.99
N ALA A 64 8.06 5.80 2.93
CA ALA A 64 9.37 6.39 2.66
C ALA A 64 10.51 5.37 2.56
N LEU A 65 10.30 4.11 2.98
CA LEU A 65 11.30 3.07 2.83
C LEU A 65 11.64 2.87 1.34
N PRO A 66 12.92 2.85 0.93
CA PRO A 66 13.29 2.71 -0.49
C PRO A 66 12.70 1.46 -1.16
N SER A 67 12.60 0.35 -0.42
CA SER A 67 11.98 -0.90 -0.88
C SER A 67 10.47 -0.81 -1.08
N VAL A 68 9.79 0.15 -0.44
CA VAL A 68 8.35 0.40 -0.57
C VAL A 68 8.10 1.46 -1.64
N ALA A 69 8.86 2.56 -1.62
CA ALA A 69 8.74 3.65 -2.59
C ALA A 69 8.96 3.19 -4.05
N ALA A 70 9.75 2.14 -4.27
CA ALA A 70 9.98 1.53 -5.58
C ALA A 70 8.71 0.99 -6.26
N PHE A 71 7.64 0.71 -5.50
CA PHE A 71 6.37 0.22 -6.04
C PHE A 71 5.47 1.33 -6.60
N GLY A 72 5.81 2.60 -6.38
CA GLY A 72 5.06 3.75 -6.87
C GLY A 72 4.02 4.29 -5.87
N GLN A 73 3.07 5.08 -6.39
CA GLN A 73 2.12 5.80 -5.57
C GLN A 73 1.01 4.89 -5.03
N VAL A 74 0.61 5.11 -3.78
CA VAL A 74 -0.59 4.53 -3.17
C VAL A 74 -1.77 5.49 -3.32
N ARG A 75 -2.91 5.00 -3.80
CA ARG A 75 -4.20 5.75 -3.85
C ARG A 75 -5.31 5.13 -3.01
N HIS A 76 -5.17 3.86 -2.66
CA HIS A 76 -6.15 3.11 -1.86
C HIS A 76 -5.47 2.52 -0.63
N ALA A 77 -6.20 2.50 0.48
CA ALA A 77 -5.73 1.87 1.70
C ALA A 77 -6.88 1.15 2.42
N ALA A 78 -6.55 0.05 3.10
CA ALA A 78 -7.41 -0.59 4.09
C ALA A 78 -6.59 -0.87 5.35
N ILE A 79 -7.15 -0.55 6.51
CA ILE A 79 -6.46 -0.63 7.79
C ILE A 79 -7.37 -1.40 8.75
N ALA A 80 -6.93 -2.59 9.14
CA ALA A 80 -7.50 -3.29 10.29
C ALA A 80 -6.88 -2.70 11.56
N ILE A 81 -7.71 -2.34 12.54
CA ILE A 81 -7.26 -1.84 13.84
C ILE A 81 -7.93 -2.68 14.92
N ALA A 82 -7.16 -3.08 15.93
CA ALA A 82 -7.61 -3.88 17.05
C ALA A 82 -8.48 -3.08 18.07
N ASN A 83 -9.43 -2.30 17.58
CA ASN A 83 -10.42 -1.57 18.36
C ASN A 83 -11.77 -1.52 17.61
N PRO A 84 -12.89 -1.27 18.31
CA PRO A 84 -14.16 -0.95 17.66
C PRO A 84 -14.02 0.28 16.75
N VAL A 85 -14.68 0.23 15.60
CA VAL A 85 -14.70 1.28 14.58
C VAL A 85 -16.07 1.95 14.54
#